data_AF-A0A1M7GA77-F1
#
_entry.id   AF-A0A1M7GA77-F1
#
_cell.length_a   1.000
_cell.length_b   1.000
_cell.length_c   1.000
_cell.angle_alpha   90.00
_cell.angle_beta   90.00
_cell.angle_gamma   90.00
#
_symmetry.space_group_name_H-M   'P 1'
#
loop_
_entity.id
_entity.type
_entity.pdbx_description
1 polymer ?
#
loop_
_entity_poly.entity_id
_entity_poly.type
_entity_poly.pdbx_seq_one_letter_code
_entity_poly.pdbx_strand_id
1 'polypeptide(L)'
;MDDSLLVSLRQYRPREGRDSLEDFITEVFAWLLRNVEGVAAKVLETTVMRMRADRRIDVPMCDVTWDTQVAYPGARLDMLAQWAGGAILFEHKVHAALHQEQVLRYQELAQNHFEGQEARVVVISTTFDQHRSEADGCLCWHHIYTALEEYVGQCDNATEQFHIDSFLALLRHEGLHPAAPIDHQAIRYYPIAGKLPNQISQALSPLAGRHWPLEGGYESSMKNYRWGRLGFELVHASGPVKWMPGIFVGVILDGTDHSVQHRHPDQVMLQMILDFSHALHRTYSYLPSYLSLVESLREGAPSTRWSFYHHREEDRSNNYHPIYLETPLLDVLRGTQTIEDQQEALYAAICEALQLLQHDRCLSALTEECRATLEAELLPSD
;
A
#
# COMPACT_ATOMS: atom_id res chain seq x y z
N MET A 1 -34.10 0.14 17.75
CA MET A 1 -33.23 0.24 18.94
C MET A 1 -31.88 0.64 18.40
N ASP A 2 -31.46 1.89 18.68
CA ASP A 2 -30.17 2.45 18.28
C ASP A 2 -29.05 1.74 19.03
N ASP A 3 -28.56 0.63 18.47
CA ASP A 3 -27.29 0.10 18.91
C ASP A 3 -26.20 0.96 18.26
N SER A 4 -25.36 1.60 19.07
CA SER A 4 -24.14 2.29 18.59
C SER A 4 -23.38 1.41 17.59
N LEU A 5 -22.81 1.98 16.52
CA LEU A 5 -22.03 1.24 15.52
C LEU A 5 -21.00 0.30 16.17
N LEU A 6 -20.28 0.77 17.19
CA LEU A 6 -19.29 -0.04 17.91
C LEU A 6 -19.93 -1.22 18.67
N VAL A 7 -21.16 -1.09 19.14
CA VAL A 7 -21.93 -2.17 19.77
C VAL A 7 -22.39 -3.19 18.72
N SER A 8 -22.85 -2.75 17.54
CA SER A 8 -23.18 -3.63 16.41
C SER A 8 -21.96 -4.45 16.01
N LEU A 9 -20.79 -3.82 15.91
CA LEU A 9 -19.54 -4.47 15.53
C LEU A 9 -19.02 -5.47 16.59
N ARG A 10 -19.48 -5.45 17.84
CA ARG A 10 -19.14 -6.51 18.81
C ARG A 10 -19.78 -7.87 18.47
N GLN A 11 -20.82 -7.88 17.63
CA GLN A 11 -21.46 -9.11 17.19
C GLN A 11 -20.61 -9.86 16.15
N TYR A 12 -19.70 -9.15 15.47
CA TYR A 12 -18.69 -9.72 14.60
C TYR A 12 -17.67 -10.54 15.43
N ARG A 13 -17.46 -11.79 15.03
CA ARG A 13 -16.46 -12.70 15.64
C ARG A 13 -15.51 -13.19 14.55
N PRO A 14 -14.30 -12.62 14.45
CA PRO A 14 -13.29 -13.14 13.54
C PRO A 14 -12.94 -14.59 13.95
N ARG A 15 -12.80 -15.47 12.96
CA ARG A 15 -12.37 -16.85 13.19
C ARG A 15 -10.88 -16.95 12.89
N GLU A 16 -10.15 -17.63 13.76
CA GLU A 16 -8.71 -17.84 13.59
C GLU A 16 -8.42 -18.50 12.22
N GLY A 17 -7.59 -17.87 11.40
CA GLY A 17 -7.24 -18.33 10.05
C GLY A 17 -8.21 -17.96 8.92
N ARG A 18 -9.28 -17.20 9.18
CA ARG A 18 -10.19 -16.68 8.16
C ARG A 18 -10.40 -15.19 8.36
N ASP A 19 -9.79 -14.39 7.50
CA ASP A 19 -10.11 -12.97 7.39
C ASP A 19 -11.57 -12.84 6.94
N SER A 20 -12.45 -12.36 7.82
CA SER A 20 -13.86 -12.16 7.53
C SER A 20 -14.18 -10.69 7.26
N LEU A 21 -13.29 -10.00 6.53
CA LEU A 21 -13.50 -8.66 5.99
C LEU A 21 -14.88 -8.50 5.32
N GLU A 22 -15.33 -9.52 4.57
CA GLU A 22 -16.65 -9.56 3.94
C GLU A 22 -17.80 -9.45 4.95
N ASP A 23 -17.75 -10.22 6.03
CA ASP A 23 -18.75 -10.16 7.11
C ASP A 23 -18.68 -8.81 7.84
N PHE A 24 -17.48 -8.26 8.04
CA PHE A 24 -17.27 -6.97 8.70
C PHE A 24 -17.89 -5.82 7.90
N ILE A 25 -17.55 -5.73 6.60
CA ILE A 25 -18.13 -4.72 5.70
C ILE A 25 -19.65 -4.86 5.64
N THR A 26 -20.17 -6.09 5.58
CA THR A 26 -21.61 -6.36 5.56
C THR A 26 -22.31 -5.86 6.82
N GLU A 27 -21.70 -6.06 8.00
CA GLU A 27 -22.28 -5.61 9.27
C GLU A 27 -22.29 -4.08 9.39
N VAL A 28 -21.19 -3.41 9.02
CA VAL A 28 -21.13 -1.94 8.98
C VAL A 28 -22.17 -1.40 8.00
N PHE A 29 -22.29 -2.02 6.83
CA PHE A 29 -23.22 -1.60 5.78
C PHE A 29 -24.68 -1.76 6.24
N ALA A 30 -25.05 -2.91 6.79
CA ALA A 30 -26.39 -3.13 7.34
C ALA A 30 -26.70 -2.21 8.53
N TRP A 31 -25.70 -1.85 9.33
CA TRP A 31 -25.90 -0.84 10.38
C TRP A 31 -26.26 0.53 9.79
N LEU A 32 -25.58 0.98 8.73
CA LEU A 32 -25.92 2.25 8.06
C LEU A 32 -27.34 2.23 7.50
N LEU A 33 -27.72 1.14 6.85
CA LEU A 33 -29.04 0.96 6.26
C LEU A 33 -30.17 1.00 7.31
N ARG A 34 -29.89 0.59 8.55
CA ARG A 34 -30.86 0.62 9.66
C ARG A 34 -30.97 1.99 10.34
N ASN A 35 -29.88 2.75 10.39
CA ASN A 35 -29.76 3.91 11.28
C ASN A 35 -29.68 5.26 10.55
N VAL A 36 -29.56 5.28 9.21
CA VAL A 36 -29.50 6.51 8.42
C VAL A 36 -30.66 6.54 7.42
N GLU A 37 -31.63 7.42 7.68
CA GLU A 37 -32.98 7.40 7.10
C GLU A 37 -32.99 7.45 5.55
N GLY A 38 -32.08 8.20 4.92
CA GLY A 38 -32.00 8.27 3.45
C GLY A 38 -31.01 7.30 2.78
N VAL A 39 -30.14 6.63 3.55
CA VAL A 39 -29.16 5.67 2.99
C VAL A 39 -29.87 4.43 2.47
N ALA A 40 -30.84 3.89 3.21
CA ALA A 40 -31.61 2.72 2.77
C ALA A 40 -32.33 2.96 1.44
N ALA A 41 -33.03 4.10 1.31
CA ALA A 41 -33.75 4.46 0.09
C ALA A 41 -32.80 4.59 -1.11
N LYS A 42 -31.69 5.31 -0.96
CA LYS A 42 -30.70 5.50 -2.03
C LYS A 42 -30.04 4.19 -2.46
N VAL A 43 -29.73 3.31 -1.51
CA VAL A 43 -29.17 1.99 -1.80
C VAL A 43 -30.19 1.11 -2.53
N LEU A 44 -31.44 1.06 -2.06
CA LEU A 44 -32.50 0.28 -2.71
C LEU A 44 -32.79 0.76 -4.13
N GLU A 45 -32.86 2.07 -4.35
CA GLU A 45 -32.99 2.67 -5.69
C GLU A 45 -31.85 2.20 -6.60
N THR A 46 -30.61 2.30 -6.11
CA THR A 46 -29.42 1.86 -6.84
C THR A 46 -29.49 0.36 -7.14
N THR A 47 -29.90 -0.46 -6.17
CA THR A 47 -30.06 -1.91 -6.32
C THR A 47 -31.10 -2.24 -7.39
N VAL A 48 -32.30 -1.69 -7.32
CA VAL A 48 -33.38 -1.95 -8.30
C VAL A 48 -32.98 -1.49 -9.70
N MET A 49 -32.31 -0.34 -9.83
CA MET A 49 -31.84 0.14 -11.12
C MET A 49 -30.80 -0.79 -11.77
N ARG A 50 -30.04 -1.53 -10.96
CA ARG A 50 -29.06 -2.53 -11.40
C ARG A 50 -29.60 -3.95 -11.49
N MET A 51 -30.85 -4.18 -11.11
CA MET A 51 -31.55 -5.42 -11.46
C MET A 51 -31.82 -5.47 -12.96
N ARG A 52 -31.88 -6.69 -13.48
CA ARG A 52 -32.35 -6.94 -14.84
C ARG A 52 -33.76 -6.36 -15.02
N ALA A 53 -34.04 -5.76 -16.16
CA ALA A 53 -35.30 -5.04 -16.39
C ALA A 53 -36.55 -5.93 -16.18
N ASP A 54 -36.47 -7.21 -16.54
CA ASP A 54 -37.53 -8.22 -16.34
C ASP A 54 -37.67 -8.71 -14.89
N ARG A 55 -36.73 -8.33 -14.01
CA ARG A 55 -36.66 -8.75 -12.61
C ARG A 55 -36.80 -7.61 -11.61
N ARG A 56 -36.96 -6.36 -12.06
CA ARG A 56 -37.20 -5.23 -11.16
C ARG A 56 -38.46 -5.46 -10.32
N ILE A 57 -38.43 -4.94 -9.11
CA ILE A 57 -39.50 -5.01 -8.12
C ILE A 57 -39.73 -3.62 -7.56
N ASP A 58 -40.96 -3.38 -7.11
CA ASP A 58 -41.31 -2.14 -6.41
C ASP A 58 -41.00 -2.32 -4.93
N VAL A 59 -39.89 -1.73 -4.48
CA VAL A 59 -39.48 -1.78 -3.08
C VAL A 59 -40.11 -0.58 -2.35
N PRO A 60 -40.78 -0.77 -1.20
CA PRO A 60 -41.29 0.34 -0.44
C PRO A 60 -40.14 1.19 0.11
N MET A 61 -40.34 2.51 0.13
CA MET A 61 -39.35 3.47 0.63
C MET A 61 -39.29 3.50 2.17
N CYS A 62 -40.20 2.80 2.86
CA CYS A 62 -40.27 2.70 4.32
C CYS A 62 -40.60 1.27 4.75
N ASP A 63 -40.43 0.97 6.04
CA ASP A 63 -40.74 -0.33 6.66
C ASP A 63 -39.95 -1.54 6.10
N VAL A 64 -38.72 -1.30 5.65
CA VAL A 64 -37.77 -2.36 5.26
C VAL A 64 -36.88 -2.72 6.45
N THR A 65 -36.85 -3.99 6.83
CA THR A 65 -35.90 -4.51 7.82
C THR A 65 -34.64 -4.99 7.14
N TRP A 66 -33.50 -4.83 7.82
CA TRP A 66 -32.19 -5.24 7.31
C TRP A 66 -31.51 -6.16 8.34
N ASP A 67 -31.35 -7.42 7.95
CA ASP A 67 -30.76 -8.44 8.81
C ASP A 67 -29.51 -9.01 8.14
N THR A 68 -28.44 -9.22 8.92
CA THR A 68 -27.20 -9.83 8.43
C THR A 68 -27.13 -11.29 8.83
N GLN A 69 -26.39 -12.07 8.04
CA GLN A 69 -25.96 -13.42 8.44
C GLN A 69 -27.13 -14.37 8.78
N VAL A 70 -28.27 -14.18 8.12
CA VAL A 70 -29.55 -14.86 8.38
C VAL A 70 -29.45 -16.33 7.96
N ALA A 71 -29.67 -17.23 8.91
CA ALA A 71 -29.57 -18.66 8.67
C ALA A 71 -30.90 -19.26 8.22
N TYR A 72 -30.88 -19.96 7.09
CA TYR A 72 -31.95 -20.80 6.58
C TYR A 72 -31.48 -22.26 6.45
N PRO A 73 -32.38 -23.24 6.34
CA PRO A 73 -31.99 -24.62 6.06
C PRO A 73 -31.17 -24.70 4.76
N GLY A 74 -29.87 -24.98 4.89
CA GLY A 74 -28.95 -25.16 3.75
C GLY A 74 -28.30 -23.88 3.19
N ALA A 75 -28.60 -22.70 3.74
CA ALA A 75 -28.02 -21.42 3.29
C ALA A 75 -27.86 -20.44 4.46
N ARG A 76 -26.90 -19.52 4.35
CA ARG A 76 -26.77 -18.39 5.27
C ARG A 76 -26.56 -17.14 4.44
N LEU A 77 -27.55 -16.25 4.44
CA LEU A 77 -27.53 -15.02 3.67
C LEU A 77 -26.56 -14.02 4.31
N ASP A 78 -25.77 -13.34 3.50
CA ASP A 78 -24.90 -12.27 4.01
C ASP A 78 -25.75 -11.12 4.55
N MET A 79 -26.78 -10.73 3.79
CA MET A 79 -27.76 -9.73 4.20
C MET A 79 -29.14 -9.99 3.58
N LEU A 80 -30.20 -9.62 4.28
CA LEU A 80 -31.59 -9.73 3.87
C LEU A 80 -32.29 -8.39 4.09
N ALA A 81 -32.87 -7.83 3.03
CA ALA A 81 -33.85 -6.75 3.13
C ALA A 81 -35.25 -7.35 3.03
N GLN A 82 -36.15 -7.03 3.96
CA GLN A 82 -37.51 -7.60 3.95
C GLN A 82 -38.57 -6.55 4.26
N TRP A 83 -39.73 -6.67 3.61
CA TRP A 83 -40.90 -5.82 3.86
C TRP A 83 -42.20 -6.62 3.69
N ALA A 84 -43.34 -5.98 3.90
CA ALA A 84 -44.64 -6.58 3.65
C ALA A 84 -44.82 -6.92 2.16
N GLY A 85 -44.65 -8.19 1.81
CA GLY A 85 -44.89 -8.71 0.46
C GLY A 85 -43.65 -8.95 -0.39
N GLY A 86 -42.43 -8.73 0.12
CA GLY A 86 -41.22 -8.97 -0.66
C GLY A 86 -39.93 -9.00 0.15
N ALA A 87 -38.85 -9.40 -0.53
CA ALA A 87 -37.50 -9.51 0.03
C ALA A 87 -36.40 -9.34 -1.04
N ILE A 88 -35.25 -8.84 -0.61
CA ILE A 88 -34.00 -8.90 -1.40
C ILE A 88 -32.95 -9.66 -0.58
N LEU A 89 -32.48 -10.75 -1.15
CA LEU A 89 -31.45 -11.61 -0.61
C LEU A 89 -30.11 -11.18 -1.20
N PHE A 90 -29.19 -10.72 -0.36
CA PHE A 90 -27.88 -10.25 -0.78
C PHE A 90 -26.79 -11.30 -0.54
N GLU A 91 -25.97 -11.52 -1.56
CA GLU A 91 -24.67 -12.18 -1.45
C GLU A 91 -23.59 -11.12 -1.69
N HIS A 92 -22.70 -10.94 -0.72
CA HIS A 92 -21.61 -9.97 -0.78
C HIS A 92 -20.29 -10.67 -1.07
N LYS A 93 -19.44 -10.06 -1.88
CA LYS A 93 -18.10 -10.57 -2.20
C LYS A 93 -17.08 -9.46 -2.22
N VAL A 94 -16.00 -9.64 -1.45
CA VAL A 94 -14.89 -8.67 -1.38
C VAL A 94 -13.64 -9.25 -2.06
N HIS A 95 -13.04 -10.29 -1.49
CA HIS A 95 -11.87 -10.96 -2.07
C HIS A 95 -12.15 -12.42 -2.45
N ALA A 96 -13.21 -13.01 -1.91
CA ALA A 96 -13.57 -14.39 -2.22
C ALA A 96 -14.21 -14.52 -3.61
N ALA A 97 -13.94 -15.65 -4.27
CA ALA A 97 -14.62 -15.99 -5.51
C ALA A 97 -16.12 -16.26 -5.24
N LEU A 98 -16.99 -15.80 -6.15
CA LEU A 98 -18.41 -16.16 -6.13
C LEU A 98 -18.62 -17.48 -6.89
N HIS A 99 -19.15 -18.50 -6.21
CA HIS A 99 -19.51 -19.74 -6.86
C HIS A 99 -20.96 -19.70 -7.35
N GLN A 100 -21.21 -20.17 -8.58
CA GLN A 100 -22.56 -20.21 -9.19
C GLN A 100 -23.57 -20.93 -8.29
N GLU A 101 -23.14 -22.02 -7.65
CA GLU A 101 -23.97 -22.78 -6.70
C GLU A 101 -24.50 -21.93 -5.53
N GLN A 102 -23.77 -20.91 -5.08
CA GLN A 102 -24.23 -20.04 -3.99
C GLN A 102 -25.46 -19.23 -4.43
N VAL A 103 -25.40 -18.64 -5.64
CA VAL A 103 -26.50 -17.85 -6.21
C VAL A 103 -27.71 -18.75 -6.48
N LEU A 104 -27.49 -19.96 -7.02
CA LEU A 104 -28.57 -20.92 -7.27
C LEU A 104 -29.27 -21.36 -5.97
N ARG A 105 -28.53 -21.58 -4.88
CA ARG A 105 -29.13 -21.88 -3.57
C ARG A 105 -30.00 -20.73 -3.06
N TYR A 106 -29.61 -19.48 -3.32
CA TYR A 106 -30.41 -18.33 -2.90
C TYR A 106 -31.65 -18.15 -3.78
N GLN A 107 -31.57 -18.50 -5.06
CA GLN A 107 -32.73 -18.55 -5.96
C GLN A 107 -33.73 -19.61 -5.49
N GLU A 108 -33.27 -20.81 -5.14
CA GLU A 108 -34.11 -21.86 -4.55
C GLU A 108 -34.72 -21.42 -3.22
N LEU A 109 -33.95 -20.73 -2.38
CA LEU A 109 -34.46 -20.19 -1.11
C LEU A 109 -35.56 -19.14 -1.36
N ALA A 110 -35.34 -18.20 -2.28
CA ALA A 110 -36.29 -17.17 -2.66
C ALA A 110 -37.61 -17.79 -3.15
N GLN A 111 -37.55 -18.85 -3.96
CA GLN A 111 -38.74 -19.53 -4.47
C GLN A 111 -39.51 -20.30 -3.40
N ASN A 112 -38.81 -20.99 -2.50
CA ASN A 112 -39.42 -21.92 -1.54
C ASN A 112 -39.85 -21.27 -0.22
N HIS A 113 -39.08 -20.31 0.31
CA HIS A 113 -39.35 -19.71 1.62
C HIS A 113 -40.14 -18.40 1.52
N PHE A 114 -40.11 -17.74 0.37
CA PHE A 114 -40.84 -16.50 0.10
C PHE A 114 -41.92 -16.73 -0.95
N GLU A 115 -42.51 -17.93 -1.00
CA GLU A 115 -43.58 -18.27 -1.93
C GLU A 115 -44.75 -17.27 -1.80
N GLY A 116 -45.19 -16.74 -2.94
CA GLY A 116 -46.23 -15.70 -3.00
C GLY A 116 -45.75 -14.28 -2.69
N GLN A 117 -44.45 -14.06 -2.46
CA GLN A 117 -43.84 -12.75 -2.27
C GLN A 117 -42.87 -12.40 -3.41
N GLU A 118 -42.58 -11.10 -3.58
CA GLU A 118 -41.57 -10.65 -4.52
C GLU A 118 -40.16 -10.78 -3.91
N ALA A 119 -39.54 -11.95 -4.09
CA ALA A 119 -38.16 -12.19 -3.65
C ALA A 119 -37.16 -12.07 -4.81
N ARG A 120 -36.02 -11.39 -4.60
CA ARG A 120 -34.93 -11.23 -5.58
C ARG A 120 -33.58 -11.51 -4.97
N VAL A 121 -32.69 -12.12 -5.75
CA VAL A 121 -31.30 -12.38 -5.35
C VAL A 121 -30.38 -11.34 -5.99
N VAL A 122 -29.65 -10.61 -5.16
CA VAL A 122 -28.71 -9.58 -5.59
C VAL A 122 -27.31 -9.93 -5.14
N VAL A 123 -26.35 -9.78 -6.04
CA VAL A 123 -24.93 -9.91 -5.72
C VAL A 123 -24.30 -8.53 -5.62
N ILE A 124 -23.53 -8.27 -4.55
CA ILE A 124 -22.62 -7.12 -4.45
C ILE A 124 -21.19 -7.64 -4.44
N SER A 125 -20.41 -7.38 -5.48
CA SER A 125 -19.03 -7.88 -5.63
C SER A 125 -17.99 -6.76 -5.74
N THR A 126 -16.71 -7.10 -5.76
CA THR A 126 -15.65 -6.09 -5.99
C THR A 126 -15.54 -5.74 -7.46
N THR A 127 -15.61 -6.75 -8.33
CA THR A 127 -15.47 -6.57 -9.78
C THR A 127 -16.64 -7.17 -10.55
N PHE A 128 -16.82 -6.70 -11.78
CA PHE A 128 -17.83 -7.21 -12.71
C PHE A 128 -17.60 -8.67 -13.10
N ASP A 129 -16.35 -9.17 -13.05
CA ASP A 129 -16.01 -10.56 -13.40
C ASP A 129 -16.62 -11.59 -12.43
N GLN A 130 -16.96 -11.12 -11.22
CA GLN A 130 -17.64 -11.93 -10.23
C GLN A 130 -19.15 -11.98 -10.45
N HIS A 131 -19.72 -11.17 -11.35
CA HIS A 131 -21.15 -11.20 -11.63
C HIS A 131 -21.61 -12.55 -12.17
N ARG A 132 -22.85 -12.91 -11.87
CA ARG A 132 -23.47 -14.18 -12.26
C ARG A 132 -24.82 -13.89 -12.89
N SER A 133 -25.07 -14.48 -14.06
CA SER A 133 -26.31 -14.27 -14.83
C SER A 133 -27.57 -14.78 -14.12
N GLU A 134 -27.39 -15.68 -13.15
CA GLU A 134 -28.40 -16.31 -12.32
C GLU A 134 -28.94 -15.35 -11.24
N ALA A 135 -28.19 -14.31 -10.87
CA ALA A 135 -28.68 -13.29 -9.96
C ALA A 135 -29.69 -12.37 -10.68
N ASP A 136 -30.67 -11.88 -9.94
CA ASP A 136 -31.65 -10.92 -10.44
C ASP A 136 -31.03 -9.53 -10.63
N GLY A 137 -30.03 -9.19 -9.81
CA GLY A 137 -29.22 -7.99 -9.92
C GLY A 137 -27.77 -8.22 -9.52
N CYS A 138 -26.87 -7.46 -10.14
CA CYS A 138 -25.44 -7.49 -9.83
C CYS A 138 -24.92 -6.06 -9.71
N LEU A 139 -24.27 -5.77 -8.60
CA LEU A 139 -23.61 -4.50 -8.32
C LEU A 139 -22.17 -4.76 -7.92
N CYS A 140 -21.27 -3.87 -8.30
CA CYS A 140 -20.00 -3.73 -7.59
C CYS A 140 -20.15 -2.83 -6.34
N TRP A 141 -19.31 -3.03 -5.32
CA TRP A 141 -19.21 -2.15 -4.14
C TRP A 141 -18.98 -0.68 -4.49
N HIS A 142 -18.27 -0.39 -5.58
CA HIS A 142 -18.07 0.98 -6.02
C HIS A 142 -19.38 1.68 -6.43
N HIS A 143 -20.44 0.94 -6.79
CA HIS A 143 -21.76 1.54 -7.02
C HIS A 143 -22.42 1.97 -5.72
N ILE A 144 -22.24 1.19 -4.66
CA ILE A 144 -22.68 1.57 -3.31
C ILE A 144 -21.89 2.80 -2.87
N TYR A 145 -20.57 2.80 -3.07
CA TYR A 145 -19.71 3.96 -2.80
C TYR A 145 -20.25 5.23 -3.50
N THR A 146 -20.47 5.19 -4.81
CA THR A 146 -20.97 6.35 -5.57
C THR A 146 -22.37 6.79 -5.11
N ALA A 147 -23.26 5.84 -4.83
CA ALA A 147 -24.61 6.15 -4.36
C ALA A 147 -24.59 6.87 -3.01
N LEU A 148 -23.72 6.45 -2.09
CA LEU A 148 -23.54 7.07 -0.79
C LEU A 148 -22.83 8.43 -0.88
N GLU A 149 -21.83 8.56 -1.75
CA GLU A 149 -21.12 9.83 -1.99
C GLU A 149 -22.05 10.91 -2.55
N GLU A 150 -22.92 10.55 -3.51
CA GLU A 150 -23.97 11.43 -4.02
C GLU A 150 -24.96 11.87 -2.93
N TYR A 151 -25.34 10.95 -2.04
CA TYR A 151 -26.28 11.24 -0.96
C TYR A 151 -25.67 12.15 0.12
N VAL A 152 -24.42 11.90 0.53
CA VAL A 152 -23.70 12.75 1.50
C VAL A 152 -23.61 14.19 1.03
N GLY A 153 -23.39 14.42 -0.28
CA GLY A 153 -23.37 15.77 -0.85
C GLY A 153 -24.68 16.54 -0.70
N GLN A 154 -25.77 15.89 -0.31
CA GLN A 154 -27.11 16.44 -0.13
C GLN A 154 -27.63 16.31 1.31
N CYS A 155 -26.82 15.72 2.22
CA CYS A 155 -27.22 15.47 3.61
C CYS A 155 -26.82 16.65 4.50
N ASP A 156 -27.80 17.22 5.22
CA ASP A 156 -27.57 18.33 6.16
C ASP A 156 -27.26 17.86 7.60
N ASN A 157 -27.41 16.56 7.91
CA ASN A 157 -27.19 16.01 9.24
C ASN A 157 -25.72 15.59 9.43
N ALA A 158 -24.98 16.35 10.24
CA ALA A 158 -23.57 16.11 10.50
C ALA A 158 -23.25 14.71 11.09
N THR A 159 -24.15 14.14 11.89
CA THR A 159 -23.96 12.80 12.47
C THR A 159 -24.09 11.71 11.41
N GLU A 160 -25.10 11.83 10.54
CA GLU A 160 -25.28 10.91 9.41
C GLU A 160 -24.11 11.02 8.43
N GLN A 161 -23.70 12.25 8.09
CA GLN A 161 -22.54 12.51 7.26
C GLN A 161 -21.28 11.84 7.82
N PHE A 162 -21.00 12.00 9.12
CA PHE A 162 -19.87 11.34 9.77
C PHE A 162 -19.89 9.81 9.61
N HIS A 163 -21.05 9.18 9.80
CA HIS A 163 -21.19 7.73 9.65
C HIS A 163 -20.98 7.26 8.21
N ILE A 164 -21.52 7.99 7.24
CA ILE A 164 -21.34 7.65 5.82
C ILE A 164 -19.89 7.87 5.40
N ASP A 165 -19.27 8.99 5.78
CA ASP A 165 -17.86 9.30 5.47
C ASP A 165 -16.92 8.25 6.06
N SER A 166 -17.21 7.76 7.27
CA SER A 166 -16.46 6.68 7.91
C SER A 166 -16.52 5.38 7.10
N PHE A 167 -17.68 5.05 6.52
CA PHE A 167 -17.82 3.86 5.68
C PHE A 167 -17.24 4.05 4.28
N LEU A 168 -17.35 5.24 3.68
CA LEU A 168 -16.65 5.58 2.43
C LEU A 168 -15.12 5.49 2.62
N ALA A 169 -14.60 5.91 3.77
CA ALA A 169 -13.19 5.74 4.12
C ALA A 169 -12.80 4.26 4.23
N LEU A 170 -13.64 3.41 4.84
CA LEU A 170 -13.45 1.96 4.88
C LEU A 170 -13.42 1.37 3.47
N LEU A 171 -14.42 1.66 2.63
CA LEU A 171 -14.44 1.17 1.24
C LEU A 171 -13.22 1.65 0.43
N ARG A 172 -12.74 2.88 0.65
CA ARG A 172 -11.50 3.37 0.04
C ARG A 172 -10.28 2.58 0.50
N HIS A 173 -10.16 2.36 1.81
CA HIS A 173 -9.05 1.60 2.41
C HIS A 173 -8.96 0.17 1.83
N GLU A 174 -10.12 -0.47 1.65
CA GLU A 174 -10.22 -1.84 1.13
C GLU A 174 -10.23 -1.93 -0.41
N GLY A 175 -10.01 -0.81 -1.11
CA GLY A 175 -9.96 -0.78 -2.59
C GLY A 175 -11.31 -1.01 -3.28
N LEU A 176 -12.43 -0.77 -2.58
CA LEU A 176 -13.81 -0.96 -3.05
C LEU A 176 -14.47 0.31 -3.62
N HIS A 177 -13.70 1.38 -3.78
CA HIS A 177 -14.11 2.63 -4.41
C HIS A 177 -13.86 2.60 -5.94
N PRO A 178 -14.42 3.53 -6.73
CA PRO A 178 -14.17 3.57 -8.16
C PRO A 178 -12.67 3.61 -8.47
N ALA A 179 -12.22 2.70 -9.36
CA ALA A 179 -10.83 2.69 -9.80
C ALA A 179 -10.46 4.04 -10.42
N ALA A 180 -9.28 4.55 -10.08
CA ALA A 180 -8.78 5.78 -10.69
C ALA A 180 -8.70 5.60 -12.22
N PRO A 181 -9.12 6.61 -13.01
CA PRO A 181 -8.93 6.56 -14.45
C PRO A 181 -7.44 6.49 -14.78
N ILE A 182 -7.12 5.88 -15.92
CA ILE A 182 -5.73 5.85 -16.40
C ILE A 182 -5.25 7.29 -16.61
N ASP A 183 -4.15 7.67 -15.96
CA ASP A 183 -3.56 9.00 -16.11
C ASP A 183 -3.11 9.23 -17.56
N HIS A 184 -3.65 10.26 -18.20
CA HIS A 184 -3.31 10.63 -19.58
C HIS A 184 -1.83 11.02 -19.75
N GLN A 185 -1.20 11.62 -18.74
CA GLN A 185 0.23 11.90 -18.74
C GLN A 185 1.04 10.61 -18.67
N ALA A 186 0.60 9.64 -17.85
CA ALA A 186 1.23 8.33 -17.80
C ALA A 186 1.23 7.66 -19.19
N ILE A 187 0.08 7.65 -19.89
CA ILE A 187 -0.01 7.13 -21.27
C ILE A 187 0.99 7.86 -22.19
N ARG A 188 1.01 9.20 -22.13
CA ARG A 188 1.83 10.03 -23.02
C ARG A 188 3.33 9.79 -22.82
N TYR A 189 3.78 9.66 -21.57
CA TYR A 189 5.20 9.56 -21.24
C TYR A 189 5.71 8.14 -21.09
N TYR A 190 4.84 7.12 -20.97
CA TYR A 190 5.24 5.72 -20.77
C TYR A 190 6.29 5.21 -21.78
N PRO A 191 6.20 5.47 -23.11
CA PRO A 191 7.19 4.98 -24.07
C PRO A 191 8.61 5.56 -23.86
N ILE A 192 8.69 6.72 -23.22
CA ILE A 192 9.96 7.40 -22.89
C ILE A 192 10.41 6.97 -21.50
N ALA A 193 9.52 7.08 -20.50
CA ALA A 193 9.78 6.74 -19.11
C ALA A 193 10.15 5.26 -18.92
N GLY A 194 9.54 4.34 -19.68
CA GLY A 194 9.85 2.91 -19.62
C GLY A 194 11.29 2.56 -20.04
N LYS A 195 12.00 3.47 -20.74
CA LYS A 195 13.42 3.29 -21.10
C LYS A 195 14.37 3.80 -20.03
N LEU A 196 13.89 4.62 -19.10
CA LEU A 196 14.71 5.28 -18.08
C LEU A 196 15.54 4.31 -17.24
N PRO A 197 15.02 3.16 -16.76
CA PRO A 197 15.83 2.23 -15.97
C PRO A 197 17.06 1.72 -16.73
N ASN A 198 16.92 1.43 -18.03
CA ASN A 198 18.04 1.00 -18.86
C ASN A 198 19.06 2.13 -19.07
N GLN A 199 18.60 3.37 -19.26
CA GLN A 199 19.48 4.53 -19.42
C GLN A 199 20.27 4.82 -18.14
N ILE A 200 19.61 4.77 -16.98
CA ILE A 200 20.28 4.91 -15.67
C ILE A 200 21.29 3.78 -15.47
N SER A 201 20.94 2.54 -15.83
CA SER A 201 21.86 1.39 -15.74
C SER A 201 23.11 1.61 -16.61
N GLN A 202 22.94 2.12 -17.82
CA GLN A 202 24.06 2.45 -18.72
C GLN A 202 24.95 3.57 -18.16
N ALA A 203 24.37 4.55 -17.47
CA ALA A 203 25.12 5.62 -16.82
C ALA A 203 25.88 5.13 -15.58
N LEU A 204 25.29 4.25 -14.76
CA LEU A 204 25.89 3.79 -13.50
C LEU A 204 26.85 2.60 -13.66
N SER A 205 26.62 1.70 -14.64
CA SER A 205 27.40 0.46 -14.77
C SER A 205 28.91 0.70 -14.92
N PRO A 206 29.39 1.65 -15.75
CA PRO A 206 30.82 1.93 -15.87
C PRO A 206 31.43 2.49 -14.58
N LEU A 207 30.63 3.19 -13.77
CA LEU A 207 31.07 3.76 -12.50
C LEU A 207 31.35 2.67 -11.46
N ALA A 208 30.66 1.53 -11.52
CA ALA A 208 30.94 0.40 -10.65
C ALA A 208 32.38 -0.13 -10.82
N GLY A 209 33.00 0.04 -11.99
CA GLY A 209 34.40 -0.36 -12.24
C GLY A 209 35.44 0.71 -11.93
N ARG A 210 35.03 1.92 -11.51
CA ARG A 210 35.95 3.00 -11.17
C ARG A 210 36.56 2.81 -9.79
N HIS A 211 37.71 3.46 -9.60
CA HIS A 211 38.27 3.63 -8.27
C HIS A 211 37.50 4.70 -7.51
N TRP A 212 37.10 4.40 -6.28
CA TRP A 212 36.40 5.32 -5.40
C TRP A 212 37.34 5.78 -4.28
N PRO A 213 37.26 7.07 -3.87
CA PRO A 213 38.10 7.61 -2.81
C PRO A 213 37.60 7.16 -1.43
N LEU A 214 37.57 5.85 -1.18
CA LEU A 214 37.16 5.22 0.07
C LEU A 214 38.35 4.58 0.78
N GLU A 215 38.51 4.89 2.06
CA GLU A 215 39.40 4.16 2.95
C GLU A 215 38.81 2.78 3.30
N GLY A 216 39.67 1.79 3.61
CA GLY A 216 39.21 0.52 4.18
C GLY A 216 38.89 -0.62 3.20
N GLY A 217 39.28 -0.55 1.92
CA GLY A 217 39.23 -1.74 1.05
C GLY A 217 37.81 -2.19 0.66
N TYR A 218 36.96 -1.22 0.31
CA TYR A 218 35.65 -1.49 -0.28
C TYR A 218 35.79 -2.00 -1.73
N GLU A 219 35.08 -3.06 -2.04
CA GLU A 219 34.92 -3.59 -3.39
C GLU A 219 33.57 -3.16 -3.97
N SER A 220 33.61 -2.73 -5.23
CA SER A 220 32.44 -2.28 -5.95
C SER A 220 31.83 -3.40 -6.79
N SER A 221 30.51 -3.48 -6.80
CA SER A 221 29.79 -4.45 -7.64
C SER A 221 28.46 -3.88 -8.14
N MET A 222 28.26 -3.88 -9.46
CA MET A 222 27.00 -3.51 -10.08
C MET A 222 25.90 -4.52 -9.71
N LYS A 223 24.70 -4.02 -9.41
CA LYS A 223 23.52 -4.86 -9.14
C LYS A 223 22.49 -4.66 -10.25
N ASN A 224 21.84 -5.77 -10.62
CA ASN A 224 20.62 -5.69 -11.42
C ASN A 224 19.50 -5.02 -10.60
N TYR A 225 18.50 -4.49 -11.29
CA TYR A 225 17.31 -3.94 -10.65
C TYR A 225 16.70 -4.94 -9.66
N ARG A 226 16.67 -4.58 -8.38
CA ARG A 226 16.16 -5.42 -7.29
C ARG A 226 15.62 -4.54 -6.18
N TRP A 227 14.55 -4.99 -5.52
CA TRP A 227 13.95 -4.28 -4.38
C TRP A 227 13.61 -2.80 -4.68
N GLY A 228 13.23 -2.53 -5.93
CA GLY A 228 12.92 -1.19 -6.39
C GLY A 228 14.11 -0.24 -6.60
N ARG A 229 15.35 -0.71 -6.40
CA ARG A 229 16.57 0.10 -6.59
C ARG A 229 17.45 -0.38 -7.75
N LEU A 230 18.19 0.56 -8.34
CA LEU A 230 19.13 0.32 -9.43
C LEU A 230 20.44 1.06 -9.15
N GLY A 231 21.56 0.34 -9.16
CA GLY A 231 22.87 0.92 -8.87
C GLY A 231 23.93 -0.12 -8.55
N PHE A 232 25.01 0.31 -7.93
CA PHE A 232 26.09 -0.55 -7.47
C PHE A 232 26.26 -0.46 -5.96
N GLU A 233 26.91 -1.47 -5.40
CA GLU A 233 27.22 -1.53 -3.97
C GLU A 233 28.71 -1.56 -3.76
N LEU A 234 29.17 -0.78 -2.77
CA LEU A 234 30.51 -0.78 -2.22
C LEU A 234 30.44 -1.56 -0.91
N VAL A 235 31.10 -2.72 -0.84
CA VAL A 235 31.10 -3.59 0.34
C VAL A 235 32.54 -3.87 0.75
N HIS A 236 32.81 -3.84 2.05
CA HIS A 236 34.14 -4.11 2.57
C HIS A 236 34.61 -5.54 2.22
N ALA A 237 35.78 -5.68 1.57
CA ALA A 237 36.26 -6.96 1.03
C ALA A 237 36.52 -8.03 2.12
N SER A 238 37.05 -7.60 3.27
CA SER A 238 37.42 -8.48 4.38
C SER A 238 36.41 -8.53 5.53
N GLY A 239 35.16 -8.11 5.33
CA GLY A 239 34.13 -8.15 6.37
C GLY A 239 33.61 -9.57 6.63
N PRO A 240 33.32 -9.96 7.89
CA PRO A 240 32.69 -11.25 8.21
C PRO A 240 31.28 -11.40 7.62
N VAL A 241 30.59 -10.29 7.33
CA VAL A 241 29.29 -10.25 6.65
C VAL A 241 29.29 -9.15 5.60
N LYS A 242 28.41 -9.29 4.60
CA LYS A 242 28.09 -8.18 3.69
C LYS A 242 27.36 -7.09 4.46
N TRP A 243 27.57 -5.84 4.08
CA TRP A 243 26.94 -4.66 4.68
C TRP A 243 27.36 -4.42 6.14
N MET A 244 28.66 -4.16 6.35
CA MET A 244 29.26 -3.85 7.66
C MET A 244 30.15 -2.58 7.65
N PRO A 245 29.54 -1.39 7.60
CA PRO A 245 28.37 -1.10 6.80
C PRO A 245 28.69 -1.27 5.30
N GLY A 246 27.65 -1.43 4.48
CA GLY A 246 27.74 -1.38 3.02
C GLY A 246 27.27 -0.03 2.53
N ILE A 247 27.69 0.37 1.32
CA ILE A 247 27.20 1.60 0.70
C ILE A 247 26.54 1.24 -0.62
N PHE A 248 25.25 1.49 -0.74
CA PHE A 248 24.57 1.47 -2.04
C PHE A 248 24.67 2.85 -2.68
N VAL A 249 24.95 2.89 -3.99
CA VAL A 249 24.95 4.11 -4.80
C VAL A 249 24.09 3.88 -6.03
N GLY A 250 23.07 4.71 -6.21
CA GLY A 250 22.17 4.57 -7.35
C GLY A 250 20.86 5.32 -7.16
N VAL A 251 19.77 4.76 -7.68
CA VAL A 251 18.43 5.36 -7.59
C VAL A 251 17.44 4.36 -7.00
N ILE A 252 16.41 4.88 -6.33
CA ILE A 252 15.19 4.14 -6.00
C ILE A 252 14.11 4.54 -7.01
N LEU A 253 13.57 3.57 -7.73
CA LEU A 253 12.45 3.73 -8.67
C LEU A 253 11.13 3.22 -8.07
N ASP A 254 11.22 2.36 -7.05
CA ASP A 254 10.10 1.88 -6.23
C ASP A 254 10.57 1.80 -4.77
N GLY A 255 10.03 2.64 -3.90
CA GLY A 255 10.44 2.78 -2.51
C GLY A 255 9.75 1.83 -1.54
N THR A 256 8.90 0.92 -2.02
CA THR A 256 8.05 0.06 -1.18
C THR A 256 8.87 -0.80 -0.21
N ASP A 257 9.85 -1.54 -0.73
CA ASP A 257 10.72 -2.42 0.08
C ASP A 257 11.57 -1.63 1.09
N HIS A 258 11.95 -0.42 0.69
CA HIS A 258 12.77 0.48 1.51
C HIS A 258 11.94 1.31 2.49
N SER A 259 10.59 1.25 2.44
CA SER A 259 9.67 2.07 3.25
C SER A 259 9.85 3.60 3.06
N VAL A 260 10.21 4.04 1.85
CA VAL A 260 10.47 5.46 1.52
C VAL A 260 9.62 6.01 0.38
N GLN A 261 8.56 5.31 -0.03
CA GLN A 261 7.70 5.68 -1.16
C GLN A 261 7.07 7.09 -1.02
N HIS A 262 6.88 7.56 0.20
CA HIS A 262 6.28 8.88 0.50
C HIS A 262 7.23 10.07 0.30
N ARG A 263 8.55 9.85 0.26
CA ARG A 263 9.53 10.93 0.36
C ARG A 263 9.65 11.77 -0.91
N HIS A 264 9.70 11.11 -2.06
CA HIS A 264 9.94 11.76 -3.36
C HIS A 264 8.94 11.23 -4.40
N PRO A 265 7.65 11.57 -4.28
CA PRO A 265 6.59 11.00 -5.12
C PRO A 265 6.67 11.44 -6.59
N ASP A 266 7.40 12.52 -6.88
CA ASP A 266 7.45 13.19 -8.18
C ASP A 266 8.87 13.32 -8.76
N GLN A 267 9.89 12.80 -8.08
CA GLN A 267 11.30 12.98 -8.48
C GLN A 267 12.12 11.70 -8.32
N VAL A 268 13.05 11.48 -9.26
CA VAL A 268 14.06 10.43 -9.14
C VAL A 268 15.30 11.03 -8.48
N MET A 269 15.69 10.46 -7.35
CA MET A 269 16.85 10.88 -6.58
C MET A 269 18.05 9.99 -6.90
N LEU A 270 19.23 10.59 -7.06
CA LEU A 270 20.48 9.88 -6.83
C LEU A 270 20.67 9.76 -5.32
N GLN A 271 20.92 8.55 -4.87
CA GLN A 271 21.02 8.20 -3.46
C GLN A 271 22.32 7.48 -3.17
N MET A 272 22.84 7.78 -1.99
CA MET A 272 23.84 6.99 -1.31
C MET A 272 23.23 6.50 0.01
N ILE A 273 23.13 5.18 0.16
CA ILE A 273 22.47 4.55 1.30
C ILE A 273 23.49 3.75 2.07
N LEU A 274 23.55 3.96 3.39
CA LEU A 274 24.36 3.12 4.27
C LEU A 274 23.55 1.90 4.68
N ASP A 275 23.95 0.73 4.20
CA ASP A 275 23.27 -0.54 4.39
C ASP A 275 23.88 -1.33 5.57
N PHE A 276 23.04 -1.98 6.38
CA PHE A 276 23.46 -2.83 7.49
C PHE A 276 22.90 -4.25 7.39
N SER A 277 23.78 -5.22 7.61
CA SER A 277 23.40 -6.63 7.74
C SER A 277 22.44 -6.85 8.90
N HIS A 278 21.54 -7.83 8.76
CA HIS A 278 20.64 -8.25 9.83
C HIS A 278 21.35 -8.54 11.15
N ALA A 279 22.58 -9.08 11.09
CA ALA A 279 23.40 -9.36 12.27
C ALA A 279 23.69 -8.12 13.13
N LEU A 280 23.71 -6.92 12.54
CA LEU A 280 24.01 -5.67 13.24
C LEU A 280 22.75 -4.93 13.72
N HIS A 281 21.54 -5.36 13.35
CA HIS A 281 20.30 -4.58 13.54
C HIS A 281 19.99 -4.25 15.00
N ARG A 282 20.48 -5.08 15.92
CA ARG A 282 20.27 -4.88 17.36
C ARG A 282 21.23 -3.85 17.96
N THR A 283 22.38 -3.61 17.32
CA THR A 283 23.52 -2.94 17.95
C THR A 283 23.93 -1.67 17.23
N TYR A 284 23.93 -1.63 15.89
CA TYR A 284 24.57 -0.54 15.13
C TYR A 284 24.11 0.85 15.57
N SER A 285 22.84 1.01 15.93
CA SER A 285 22.26 2.32 16.26
C SER A 285 22.66 2.88 17.60
N TYR A 286 23.20 2.03 18.47
CA TYR A 286 23.68 2.42 19.78
C TYR A 286 25.20 2.61 19.78
N LEU A 287 25.88 2.29 18.67
CA LEU A 287 27.32 2.46 18.55
C LEU A 287 27.67 3.95 18.58
N PRO A 288 28.61 4.39 19.44
CA PRO A 288 29.12 5.75 19.46
C PRO A 288 29.57 6.25 18.08
N SER A 289 30.20 5.39 17.28
CA SER A 289 30.61 5.72 15.91
C SER A 289 29.43 5.99 14.97
N TYR A 290 28.32 5.26 15.12
CA TYR A 290 27.10 5.48 14.34
C TYR A 290 26.46 6.83 14.70
N LEU A 291 26.33 7.12 15.99
CA LEU A 291 25.78 8.39 16.47
C LEU A 291 26.65 9.57 16.02
N SER A 292 27.98 9.42 16.08
CA SER A 292 28.91 10.44 15.59
C SER A 292 28.78 10.68 14.08
N LEU A 293 28.61 9.60 13.29
CA LEU A 293 28.35 9.72 11.85
C LEU A 293 27.04 10.45 11.58
N VAL A 294 25.95 10.12 12.29
CA VAL A 294 24.65 10.79 12.12
C VAL A 294 24.76 12.29 12.37
N GLU A 295 25.42 12.70 13.46
CA GLU A 295 25.59 14.13 13.77
C GLU A 295 26.52 14.83 12.77
N SER A 296 27.62 14.20 12.38
CA SER A 296 28.51 14.72 11.33
C SER A 296 27.77 14.95 10.00
N LEU A 297 26.89 14.02 9.60
CA LEU A 297 26.06 14.19 8.40
C LEU A 297 24.99 15.27 8.58
N ARG A 298 24.39 15.38 9.76
CA ARG A 298 23.39 16.42 10.10
C ARG A 298 23.99 17.81 9.99
N GLU A 299 25.24 17.99 10.41
CA GLU A 299 25.97 19.25 10.35
C GLU A 299 26.54 19.53 8.94
N GLY A 300 27.10 18.51 8.29
CA GLY A 300 27.82 18.66 7.02
C GLY A 300 26.93 18.76 5.79
N ALA A 301 25.88 17.93 5.69
CA ALA A 301 25.05 17.82 4.49
C ALA A 301 24.39 19.14 4.05
N PRO A 302 23.85 19.99 4.95
CA PRO A 302 23.23 21.27 4.57
C PRO A 302 24.14 22.26 3.82
N SER A 303 25.46 22.09 3.91
CA SER A 303 26.44 22.90 3.17
C SER A 303 26.72 22.40 1.75
N THR A 304 26.05 21.32 1.33
CA THR A 304 26.27 20.63 0.05
C THR A 304 24.97 20.50 -0.75
N ARG A 305 25.04 19.82 -1.91
CA ARG A 305 23.84 19.45 -2.68
C ARG A 305 23.04 18.30 -2.07
N TRP A 306 23.64 17.55 -1.14
CA TRP A 306 23.08 16.33 -0.60
C TRP A 306 22.19 16.64 0.60
N SER A 307 20.98 16.09 0.59
CA SER A 307 20.07 16.09 1.73
C SER A 307 20.33 14.85 2.57
N PHE A 308 20.56 15.04 3.86
CA PHE A 308 20.68 13.93 4.81
C PHE A 308 19.30 13.53 5.32
N TYR A 309 19.03 12.23 5.30
CA TYR A 309 17.84 11.64 5.86
C TYR A 309 18.18 10.45 6.77
N HIS A 310 17.76 10.58 8.02
CA HIS A 310 17.90 9.56 9.05
C HIS A 310 16.57 8.82 9.21
N HIS A 311 16.44 7.68 8.53
CA HIS A 311 15.19 6.93 8.43
C HIS A 311 14.69 6.39 9.77
N ARG A 312 15.59 6.21 10.75
CA ARG A 312 15.21 5.78 12.09
C ARG A 312 14.42 6.81 12.89
N GLU A 313 14.34 8.05 12.43
CA GLU A 313 13.49 9.09 13.04
C GLU A 313 12.02 8.96 12.62
N GLU A 314 11.68 8.07 11.68
CA GLU A 314 10.30 7.79 11.26
C GLU A 314 9.67 6.58 11.96
N ASP A 315 8.34 6.58 12.09
CA ASP A 315 7.54 5.52 12.74
C ASP A 315 7.69 4.15 12.07
N ARG A 316 7.95 4.13 10.75
CA ARG A 316 8.13 2.90 9.95
C ARG A 316 9.53 2.80 9.35
N SER A 317 10.54 2.88 10.22
CA SER A 317 11.94 2.80 9.80
C SER A 317 12.35 1.41 9.31
N ASN A 318 13.16 1.34 8.26
CA ASN A 318 13.80 0.10 7.80
C ASN A 318 15.22 -0.02 8.38
N ASN A 319 15.44 -1.06 9.20
CA ASN A 319 16.73 -1.29 9.86
C ASN A 319 17.89 -1.65 8.92
N TYR A 320 17.60 -2.13 7.70
CA TYR A 320 18.62 -2.39 6.68
C TYR A 320 19.17 -1.10 6.07
N HIS A 321 18.35 -0.04 5.99
CA HIS A 321 18.65 1.20 5.28
C HIS A 321 18.38 2.42 6.18
N PRO A 322 19.18 2.64 7.24
CA PRO A 322 18.89 3.69 8.21
C PRO A 322 19.36 5.10 7.79
N ILE A 323 20.34 5.21 6.88
CA ILE A 323 20.97 6.49 6.50
C ILE A 323 20.92 6.66 4.99
N TYR A 324 20.44 7.83 4.56
CA TYR A 324 20.39 8.25 3.17
C TYR A 324 21.06 9.61 3.00
N LEU A 325 21.86 9.74 1.95
CA LEU A 325 22.19 11.01 1.32
C LEU A 325 21.48 11.03 -0.02
N GLU A 326 20.71 12.08 -0.28
CA GLU A 326 19.84 12.19 -1.46
C GLU A 326 20.10 13.50 -2.22
N THR A 327 20.16 13.45 -3.54
CA THR A 327 20.15 14.64 -4.40
C THR A 327 19.29 14.38 -5.64
N PRO A 328 18.53 15.36 -6.15
CA PRO A 328 17.75 15.16 -7.38
C PRO A 328 18.67 14.75 -8.53
N LEU A 329 18.36 13.61 -9.17
CA LEU A 329 19.19 13.10 -10.27
C LEU A 329 19.24 14.12 -11.41
N LEU A 330 18.12 14.79 -11.69
CA LEU A 330 18.03 15.80 -12.73
C LEU A 330 19.00 16.97 -12.51
N ASP A 331 19.25 17.35 -11.25
CA ASP A 331 20.18 18.43 -10.92
C ASP A 331 21.63 18.01 -11.13
N VAL A 332 21.96 16.75 -10.85
CA VAL A 332 23.28 16.18 -11.14
C VAL A 332 23.54 16.13 -12.64
N LEU A 333 22.54 15.75 -13.43
CA LEU A 333 22.68 15.60 -14.89
C LEU A 333 22.49 16.93 -15.66
N ARG A 334 22.17 18.03 -14.97
CA ARG A 334 21.86 19.31 -15.60
C ARG A 334 23.06 19.83 -16.41
N GLY A 335 22.82 20.14 -17.68
CA GLY A 335 23.84 20.68 -18.59
C GLY A 335 24.74 19.63 -19.25
N THR A 336 24.57 18.35 -18.93
CA THR A 336 25.26 17.25 -19.64
C THR A 336 24.68 17.05 -21.05
N GLN A 337 25.52 16.67 -22.02
CA GLN A 337 25.08 16.47 -23.42
C GLN A 337 25.30 15.03 -23.89
N THR A 338 26.26 14.33 -23.31
CA THR A 338 26.63 12.95 -23.65
C THR A 338 26.50 12.02 -22.44
N ILE A 339 26.51 10.70 -22.67
CA ILE A 339 26.50 9.71 -21.59
C ILE A 339 27.80 9.77 -20.77
N GLU A 340 28.92 10.10 -21.42
CA GLU A 340 30.20 10.32 -20.78
C GLU A 340 30.16 11.55 -19.85
N ASP A 341 29.56 12.66 -20.28
CA ASP A 341 29.36 13.84 -19.40
C ASP A 341 28.51 13.49 -18.17
N GLN A 342 27.45 12.69 -18.37
CA GLN A 342 26.60 12.21 -17.30
C GLN A 342 27.37 11.33 -16.31
N GLN A 343 28.22 10.44 -16.80
CA GLN A 343 29.08 9.60 -15.98
C GLN A 343 30.05 10.44 -15.14
N GLU A 344 30.67 11.47 -15.69
CA GLU A 344 31.56 12.36 -14.94
C GLU A 344 30.79 13.18 -13.90
N ALA A 345 29.62 13.70 -14.25
CA ALA A 345 28.78 14.45 -13.31
C ALA A 345 28.31 13.58 -12.13
N LEU A 346 27.90 12.33 -12.42
CA LEU A 346 27.56 11.33 -11.41
C LEU A 346 28.78 10.99 -10.54
N TYR A 347 29.94 10.73 -11.15
CA TYR A 347 31.17 10.41 -10.43
C TYR A 347 31.57 11.53 -9.47
N ALA A 348 31.51 12.79 -9.91
CA ALA A 348 31.81 13.95 -9.08
C ALA A 348 30.83 14.06 -7.90
N ALA A 349 29.52 13.96 -8.15
CA ALA A 349 28.50 14.00 -7.10
C ALA A 349 28.69 12.87 -6.07
N ILE A 350 28.96 11.65 -6.54
CA ILE A 350 29.21 10.49 -5.66
C ILE A 350 30.47 10.72 -4.82
N CYS A 351 31.54 11.26 -5.39
CA CYS A 351 32.75 11.64 -4.63
C CYS A 351 32.45 12.66 -3.52
N GLU A 352 31.61 13.67 -3.78
CA GLU A 352 31.17 14.63 -2.75
C GLU A 352 30.46 13.92 -1.58
N ALA A 353 29.55 12.99 -1.87
CA ALA A 353 28.87 12.22 -0.80
C ALA A 353 29.81 11.26 -0.04
N LEU A 354 30.75 10.61 -0.73
CA LEU A 354 31.76 9.78 -0.07
C LEU A 354 32.67 10.59 0.85
N GLN A 355 32.96 11.86 0.51
CA GLN A 355 33.71 12.77 1.37
C GLN A 355 32.91 13.12 2.63
N LEU A 356 31.59 13.36 2.51
CA LEU A 356 30.72 13.58 3.68
C LEU A 356 30.71 12.37 4.62
N LEU A 357 30.55 11.14 4.09
CA LEU A 357 30.56 9.93 4.92
C LEU A 357 31.89 9.70 5.66
N GLN A 358 33.01 10.10 5.05
CA GLN A 358 34.34 9.91 5.61
C GLN A 358 34.83 11.09 6.44
N HIS A 359 34.05 12.18 6.52
CA HIS A 359 34.41 13.33 7.34
C HIS A 359 34.70 12.91 8.78
N ASP A 360 35.76 13.46 9.37
CA ASP A 360 36.24 13.12 10.71
C ASP A 360 36.37 11.61 10.99
N ARG A 361 36.72 10.84 9.94
CA ARG A 361 36.90 9.38 10.00
C ARG A 361 35.64 8.61 10.42
N CYS A 362 34.46 9.22 10.38
CA CYS A 362 33.21 8.63 10.89
C CYS A 362 32.90 7.26 10.27
N LEU A 363 32.94 7.13 8.93
CA LEU A 363 32.72 5.84 8.27
C LEU A 363 33.74 4.78 8.71
N SER A 364 35.03 5.12 8.80
CA SER A 364 36.07 4.16 9.19
C SER A 364 35.88 3.66 10.63
N ALA A 365 35.58 4.57 11.57
CA ALA A 365 35.31 4.22 12.96
C ALA A 365 34.08 3.32 13.10
N LEU A 366 33.03 3.59 12.32
CA LEU A 366 31.82 2.76 12.29
C LEU A 366 32.09 1.37 11.75
N THR A 367 32.88 1.27 10.67
CA THR A 367 33.29 -0.01 10.10
C THR A 367 34.07 -0.86 11.10
N GLU A 368 35.03 -0.25 11.81
CA GLU A 368 35.84 -0.91 12.83
C GLU A 368 34.99 -1.38 14.02
N GLU A 369 34.07 -0.55 14.51
CA GLU A 369 33.21 -0.89 15.64
C GLU A 369 32.15 -1.95 15.30
N CYS A 370 31.56 -1.89 14.10
CA CYS A 370 30.69 -2.94 13.59
C CYS A 370 31.43 -4.30 13.50
N ARG A 371 32.68 -4.28 13.04
CA ARG A 371 33.51 -5.48 12.95
C ARG A 371 33.77 -6.08 14.32
N ALA A 372 34.24 -5.27 15.27
CA ALA A 372 34.50 -5.71 16.63
C ALA A 372 33.26 -6.30 17.29
N THR A 373 32.09 -5.71 17.05
CA THR A 373 30.80 -6.22 17.55
C THR A 373 30.50 -7.61 17.01
N LEU A 374 30.65 -7.82 15.70
CA LEU A 374 30.39 -9.13 15.08
C LEU A 374 31.40 -10.20 15.51
N GLU A 375 32.67 -9.83 15.66
CA GLU A 375 33.70 -10.75 16.14
C GLU A 375 33.47 -11.17 17.59
N ALA A 376 32.98 -10.26 18.44
CA ALA A 376 32.62 -10.57 19.83
C ALA A 376 31.39 -11.49 19.93
N GLU A 377 30.41 -11.37 19.04
CA GLU A 377 29.23 -12.25 19.01
C GLU A 377 29.51 -13.64 18.42
N LEU A 378 30.59 -13.80 17.66
CA LEU A 378 31.02 -15.06 17.04
C LEU A 378 31.97 -15.90 17.92
N LEU A 379 32.51 -15.34 19.00
CA LEU A 379 33.29 -16.09 19.99
C LEU A 379 32.34 -16.89 20.89
N PRO A 380 32.57 -18.20 21.10
CA PRO A 380 31.73 -18.98 21.99
C PRO A 380 31.86 -18.43 23.41
N SER A 381 30.72 -18.14 24.05
CA SER A 381 30.67 -17.95 25.50
C SER A 381 31.22 -19.20 26.17
N ASP A 382 32.37 -19.07 26.83
CA ASP A 382 33.04 -20.12 27.62
C ASP A 382 32.13 -20.75 28.69
#